data_AF-A0A086AXP8-F1
#
_entry.id   AF-A0A086AXP8-F1
#
_cell.length_a   1.000
_cell.length_b   1.000
_cell.length_c   1.000
_cell.angle_alpha   90.00
_cell.angle_beta   90.00
_cell.angle_gamma   90.00
#
_symmetry.space_group_name_H-M   'P 1'
#
loop_
_entity.id
_entity.type
_entity.pdbx_description
1 polymer ?
#
loop_
_entity_poly.entity_id
_entity_poly.type
_entity_poly.pdbx_seq_one_letter_code
_entity_poly.pdbx_strand_id
1 'polypeptide(L)'
;MNNELHEILYYYNEEGYERYDLSEVQLLEKKDFDRIKKLKHLLHHEDRYMAYQAMLILLAWSIPEGFELLDRFIVEKWDDKESFEPHRLHNQDNVYDIITNALYVSTFNGKNEQELFPYIKQFLLLYGEQFFESNLKDFLLKKDCGPLLTEIEQAMRTALENKRYYQASQLFPVLVHYDKSRFNVYRDIFRPLISKDNRIAYNMDEAEKNNPNVSI
;
A
#
# COMPACT_ATOMS: atom_id res chain seq x y z
N MET A 1 -13.33 -22.62 13.59
CA MET A 1 -12.82 -21.93 12.38
C MET A 1 -12.84 -22.96 11.26
N ASN A 2 -13.47 -22.67 10.13
CA ASN A 2 -13.78 -23.68 9.10
C ASN A 2 -12.48 -24.05 8.36
N ASN A 3 -12.04 -25.32 8.39
CA ASN A 3 -10.75 -25.74 7.80
C ASN A 3 -10.63 -25.37 6.31
N GLU A 4 -11.74 -25.41 5.57
CA GLU A 4 -11.77 -25.04 4.15
C GLU A 4 -11.42 -23.57 3.89
N LEU A 5 -11.89 -22.63 4.73
CA LEU A 5 -11.54 -21.20 4.63
C LEU A 5 -10.03 -21.00 4.86
N HIS A 6 -9.45 -21.78 5.77
CA HIS A 6 -8.03 -21.70 6.09
C HIS A 6 -7.15 -22.16 4.93
N GLU A 7 -7.52 -23.22 4.22
CA GLU A 7 -6.77 -23.73 3.06
C GLU A 7 -6.89 -22.81 1.82
N ILE A 8 -7.95 -22.00 1.75
CA ILE A 8 -8.12 -21.03 0.66
C ILE A 8 -7.22 -19.81 0.87
N LEU A 9 -7.14 -19.30 2.11
CA LEU A 9 -6.40 -18.07 2.43
C LEU A 9 -4.93 -18.34 2.77
N TYR A 10 -4.62 -19.52 3.30
CA TYR A 10 -3.29 -19.93 3.74
C TYR A 10 -2.88 -21.22 3.01
N TYR A 11 -1.58 -21.46 2.87
CA TYR A 11 -1.11 -22.72 2.28
C TYR A 11 -0.43 -23.58 3.34
N TYR A 12 -0.74 -24.87 3.30
CA TYR A 12 -0.04 -25.92 4.01
C TYR A 12 0.33 -27.00 3.00
N ASN A 13 1.57 -27.50 3.04
CA ASN A 13 1.89 -28.70 2.27
C ASN A 13 1.26 -29.95 2.92
N GLU A 14 1.18 -31.06 2.18
CA GLU A 14 0.51 -32.30 2.62
C GLU A 14 1.08 -32.87 3.94
N GLU A 15 2.33 -32.55 4.25
CA GLU A 15 3.03 -33.00 5.45
C GLU A 15 2.97 -31.98 6.62
N GLY A 16 2.41 -30.78 6.39
CA GLY A 16 2.25 -29.73 7.40
C GLY A 16 3.54 -29.01 7.82
N TYR A 17 4.67 -29.24 7.12
CA TYR A 17 5.97 -28.63 7.42
C TYR A 17 6.13 -27.23 6.83
N GLU A 18 5.49 -26.96 5.68
CA GLU A 18 5.48 -25.63 5.09
C GLU A 18 4.14 -24.96 5.39
N ARG A 19 4.21 -23.74 5.91
CA ARG A 19 3.06 -22.90 6.19
C ARG A 19 3.31 -21.55 5.56
N TYR A 20 2.46 -21.18 4.61
CA TYR A 20 2.46 -19.84 4.05
C TYR A 20 1.33 -19.02 4.65
N ASP A 21 1.71 -17.88 5.22
CA ASP A 21 0.77 -16.84 5.59
C ASP A 21 0.17 -16.14 4.35
N LEU A 22 -0.72 -15.18 4.56
CA LEU A 22 -1.39 -14.47 3.47
C LEU A 22 -0.39 -13.76 2.55
N SER A 23 0.68 -13.18 3.11
CA SER A 23 1.68 -12.45 2.35
C SER A 23 2.52 -13.39 1.48
N GLU A 24 2.85 -14.56 2.01
CA GLU A 24 3.57 -15.61 1.28
C GLU A 24 2.69 -16.22 0.17
N VAL A 25 1.39 -16.39 0.42
CA VAL A 25 0.42 -16.84 -0.59
C VAL A 25 0.33 -15.87 -1.78
N GLN A 26 0.36 -14.56 -1.53
CA GLN A 26 0.35 -13.54 -2.59
C GLN A 26 1.56 -13.67 -3.54
N LEU A 27 2.67 -14.25 -3.06
CA LEU A 27 3.92 -14.40 -3.79
C LEU A 27 4.05 -15.76 -4.51
N LEU A 28 3.06 -16.65 -4.40
CA LEU A 28 3.11 -17.95 -5.07
C LEU A 28 3.18 -17.81 -6.59
N GLU A 29 4.22 -18.40 -7.18
CA GLU A 29 4.38 -18.44 -8.65
C GLU A 29 3.26 -19.25 -9.30
N LYS A 30 2.98 -20.44 -8.75
CA LYS A 30 1.95 -21.35 -9.24
C LYS A 30 0.60 -21.01 -8.63
N LYS A 31 -0.30 -20.52 -9.48
CA LYS A 31 -1.67 -20.17 -9.11
C LYS A 31 -2.60 -21.33 -9.44
N ASP A 32 -3.06 -22.03 -8.41
CA ASP A 32 -3.99 -23.15 -8.59
C ASP A 32 -5.38 -22.65 -9.02
N PHE A 33 -5.93 -23.27 -10.07
CA PHE A 33 -7.20 -22.85 -10.66
C PHE A 33 -8.39 -23.13 -9.74
N ASP A 34 -8.36 -24.23 -8.98
CA ASP A 34 -9.41 -24.54 -8.01
C ASP A 34 -9.40 -23.52 -6.87
N ARG A 35 -8.21 -23.17 -6.37
CA ARG A 35 -8.03 -22.08 -5.39
C ARG A 35 -8.53 -20.74 -5.91
N ILE A 36 -8.25 -20.37 -7.15
CA ILE A 36 -8.77 -19.13 -7.75
C ILE A 36 -10.30 -19.12 -7.74
N LYS A 37 -10.96 -20.22 -8.12
CA LYS A 37 -12.44 -20.30 -8.09
C LYS A 37 -12.99 -20.13 -6.68
N LYS A 38 -12.36 -20.76 -5.69
CA LYS A 38 -12.74 -20.64 -4.28
C LYS A 38 -12.54 -19.21 -3.76
N LEU A 39 -11.43 -18.56 -4.11
CA LEU A 39 -11.18 -17.15 -3.78
C LEU A 39 -12.23 -16.22 -4.38
N LYS A 40 -12.62 -16.43 -5.65
CA LYS A 40 -13.70 -15.67 -6.29
C LYS A 40 -15.02 -15.83 -5.56
N HIS A 41 -15.34 -17.04 -5.08
CA HIS A 41 -16.53 -17.26 -4.27
C HIS A 41 -16.46 -16.50 -2.93
N LEU A 42 -15.29 -16.44 -2.30
CA LEU A 42 -15.09 -15.71 -1.04
C LEU A 42 -15.29 -14.19 -1.15
N LEU A 43 -15.20 -13.60 -2.35
CA LEU A 43 -15.49 -12.17 -2.55
C LEU A 43 -16.94 -11.78 -2.23
N HIS A 44 -17.82 -12.76 -2.15
CA HIS A 44 -19.25 -12.61 -1.83
C HIS A 44 -19.59 -13.10 -0.42
N HIS A 45 -18.59 -13.38 0.41
CA HIS A 45 -18.79 -13.84 1.78
C HIS A 45 -19.42 -12.75 2.66
N GLU A 46 -20.29 -13.14 3.59
CA GLU A 46 -21.01 -12.21 4.48
C GLU A 46 -20.05 -11.47 5.43
N ASP A 47 -19.02 -12.18 5.90
CA ASP A 47 -17.87 -11.58 6.59
C ASP A 47 -16.98 -10.84 5.58
N ARG A 48 -17.01 -9.52 5.64
CA ARG A 48 -16.24 -8.63 4.75
C ARG A 48 -14.74 -8.74 4.98
N TYR A 49 -14.28 -9.09 6.17
CA TYR A 49 -12.86 -9.34 6.41
C TYR A 49 -12.38 -10.52 5.56
N MET A 50 -13.18 -11.60 5.47
CA MET A 50 -12.85 -12.74 4.60
C MET A 50 -12.85 -12.35 3.11
N ALA A 51 -13.82 -11.53 2.68
CA ALA A 51 -13.85 -11.02 1.32
C ALA A 51 -12.63 -10.13 1.01
N TYR A 52 -12.22 -9.29 1.96
CA TYR A 52 -11.02 -8.46 1.88
C TYR A 52 -9.73 -9.29 1.77
N GLN A 53 -9.57 -10.34 2.60
CA GLN A 53 -8.39 -11.22 2.53
C GLN A 53 -8.31 -11.95 1.18
N ALA A 54 -9.44 -12.41 0.64
CA ALA A 54 -9.50 -12.97 -0.71
C ALA A 54 -9.18 -11.93 -1.80
N MET A 55 -9.66 -10.68 -1.63
CA MET A 55 -9.35 -9.56 -2.52
C MET A 55 -7.84 -9.36 -2.66
N LEU A 56 -7.10 -9.32 -1.54
CA LEU A 56 -5.65 -9.09 -1.54
C LEU A 56 -4.90 -10.15 -2.37
N ILE A 57 -5.28 -11.42 -2.22
CA ILE A 57 -4.67 -12.52 -3.00
C ILE A 57 -4.98 -12.35 -4.49
N LEU A 58 -6.24 -12.08 -4.85
CA LEU A 58 -6.64 -11.92 -6.24
C LEU A 58 -6.02 -10.68 -6.90
N LEU A 59 -5.89 -9.57 -6.16
CA LEU A 59 -5.15 -8.39 -6.60
C LEU A 59 -3.69 -8.75 -6.88
N ALA A 60 -2.99 -9.34 -5.91
CA ALA A 60 -1.59 -9.74 -6.04
C ALA A 60 -1.37 -10.67 -7.24
N TRP A 61 -2.32 -11.56 -7.53
CA TRP A 61 -2.27 -12.48 -8.67
C TRP A 61 -2.75 -11.88 -10.00
N SER A 62 -3.09 -10.57 -10.02
CA SER A 62 -3.61 -9.86 -11.18
C SER A 62 -4.91 -10.44 -11.76
N ILE A 63 -5.79 -10.96 -10.88
CA ILE A 63 -7.08 -11.54 -11.26
C ILE A 63 -8.17 -10.44 -11.25
N PRO A 64 -8.94 -10.24 -12.35
CA PRO A 64 -9.87 -9.12 -12.50
C PRO A 64 -10.88 -8.95 -11.37
N GLU A 65 -11.45 -10.04 -10.85
CA GLU A 65 -12.46 -9.97 -9.78
C GLU A 65 -11.93 -9.37 -8.48
N GLY A 66 -10.61 -9.43 -8.23
CA GLY A 66 -9.98 -8.71 -7.12
C GLY A 66 -10.06 -7.19 -7.27
N PHE A 67 -9.89 -6.69 -8.50
CA PHE A 67 -9.99 -5.26 -8.81
C PHE A 67 -11.44 -4.77 -8.77
N GLU A 68 -12.40 -5.57 -9.25
CA GLU A 68 -13.82 -5.26 -9.13
C GLU A 68 -14.26 -5.11 -7.67
N LEU A 69 -13.74 -5.98 -6.77
CA LEU A 69 -13.99 -5.84 -5.35
C LEU A 69 -13.28 -4.61 -4.76
N LEU A 70 -12.07 -4.27 -5.21
CA LEU A 70 -11.38 -3.05 -4.78
C LEU A 70 -12.15 -1.78 -5.17
N ASP A 71 -12.70 -1.73 -6.39
CA ASP A 71 -13.57 -0.62 -6.84
C ASP A 71 -14.76 -0.47 -5.88
N ARG A 72 -15.42 -1.60 -5.55
CA ARG A 72 -16.55 -1.61 -4.61
C ARG A 72 -16.12 -1.21 -3.20
N PHE A 73 -14.97 -1.70 -2.72
CA PHE A 73 -14.41 -1.36 -1.41
C PHE A 73 -14.26 0.16 -1.25
N ILE A 74 -13.73 0.82 -2.28
CA ILE A 74 -13.52 2.28 -2.31
C ILE A 74 -14.86 3.02 -2.41
N VAL A 75 -15.72 2.66 -3.36
CA VAL A 75 -17.00 3.36 -3.61
C VAL A 75 -17.93 3.25 -2.41
N GLU A 76 -17.99 2.09 -1.79
CA GLU A 76 -18.85 1.84 -0.63
C GLU A 76 -18.22 2.27 0.69
N LYS A 77 -16.97 2.75 0.70
CA LYS A 77 -16.21 3.15 1.89
C LYS A 77 -16.22 2.08 2.98
N TRP A 78 -15.70 0.92 2.64
CA TRP A 78 -15.64 -0.20 3.60
C TRP A 78 -14.79 0.16 4.83
N ASP A 79 -13.73 0.92 4.64
CA ASP A 79 -12.86 1.47 5.69
C ASP A 79 -13.58 2.32 6.74
N ASP A 80 -14.70 2.97 6.38
CA ASP A 80 -15.54 3.72 7.34
C ASP A 80 -16.44 2.82 8.19
N LYS A 81 -16.66 1.57 7.77
CA LYS A 81 -17.66 0.66 8.37
C LYS A 81 -17.05 -0.31 9.37
N GLU A 82 -15.82 -0.72 9.17
CA GLU A 82 -15.09 -1.65 10.03
C GLU A 82 -13.58 -1.54 9.80
N SER A 83 -12.81 -2.12 10.72
CA SER A 83 -11.36 -2.17 10.60
C SER A 83 -10.90 -3.48 9.96
N PHE A 84 -10.02 -3.39 8.97
CA PHE A 84 -9.45 -4.52 8.24
C PHE A 84 -7.99 -4.76 8.62
N GLU A 85 -7.19 -3.71 8.75
CA GLU A 85 -5.77 -3.82 9.07
C GLU A 85 -5.42 -2.90 10.26
N PRO A 86 -5.99 -3.15 11.45
CA PRO A 86 -5.76 -2.32 12.63
C PRO A 86 -4.29 -2.31 13.00
N HIS A 87 -3.69 -1.13 13.00
CA HIS A 87 -2.30 -0.98 13.35
C HIS A 87 -2.09 -1.26 14.85
N ARG A 88 -1.11 -2.10 15.18
CA ARG A 88 -0.94 -2.63 16.56
C ARG A 88 -0.62 -1.55 17.60
N LEU A 89 0.02 -0.46 17.19
CA LEU A 89 0.51 0.60 18.09
C LEU A 89 -0.24 1.93 17.92
N HIS A 90 -1.01 2.06 16.86
CA HIS A 90 -1.67 3.30 16.49
C HIS A 90 -3.11 2.92 16.27
N ASN A 91 -4.05 3.54 16.97
CA ASN A 91 -5.48 3.24 16.86
C ASN A 91 -6.03 3.75 15.50
N GLN A 92 -5.49 3.20 14.42
CA GLN A 92 -5.63 3.59 13.03
C GLN A 92 -5.59 2.33 12.17
N ASP A 93 -6.20 2.40 11.00
CA ASP A 93 -6.24 1.29 10.05
C ASP A 93 -5.25 1.53 8.90
N ASN A 94 -4.42 0.53 8.58
CA ASN A 94 -3.42 0.59 7.52
C ASN A 94 -3.91 -0.02 6.19
N VAL A 95 -5.23 -0.25 6.06
CA VAL A 95 -5.85 -1.02 4.97
C VAL A 95 -5.38 -0.61 3.57
N TYR A 96 -5.30 0.69 3.28
CA TYR A 96 -4.91 1.17 1.96
C TYR A 96 -3.42 0.95 1.66
N ASP A 97 -2.56 0.98 2.68
CA ASP A 97 -1.14 0.67 2.50
C ASP A 97 -0.94 -0.83 2.23
N ILE A 98 -1.69 -1.71 2.93
CA ILE A 98 -1.67 -3.15 2.66
C ILE A 98 -2.21 -3.48 1.26
N ILE A 99 -3.30 -2.83 0.84
CA ILE A 99 -3.80 -2.96 -0.54
C ILE A 99 -2.72 -2.50 -1.54
N THR A 100 -2.00 -1.42 -1.24
CA THR A 100 -0.91 -0.94 -2.12
C THR A 100 0.19 -1.98 -2.31
N ASN A 101 0.51 -2.77 -1.28
CA ASN A 101 1.45 -3.89 -1.43
C ASN A 101 0.90 -4.98 -2.37
N ALA A 102 -0.38 -5.34 -2.27
CA ALA A 102 -0.98 -6.30 -3.20
C ALA A 102 -0.96 -5.79 -4.66
N LEU A 103 -1.23 -4.49 -4.87
CA LEU A 103 -1.09 -3.84 -6.19
C LEU A 103 0.37 -3.82 -6.68
N TYR A 104 1.34 -3.61 -5.78
CA TYR A 104 2.75 -3.74 -6.13
C TYR A 104 3.06 -5.15 -6.64
N VAL A 105 2.62 -6.18 -5.90
CA VAL A 105 2.83 -7.59 -6.27
C VAL A 105 2.18 -7.93 -7.62
N SER A 106 1.01 -7.36 -7.92
CA SER A 106 0.31 -7.60 -9.20
C SER A 106 1.14 -7.23 -10.42
N THR A 107 2.07 -6.28 -10.30
CA THR A 107 2.97 -5.89 -11.39
C THR A 107 3.95 -7.00 -11.78
N PHE A 108 4.33 -7.89 -10.87
CA PHE A 108 5.13 -9.09 -11.18
C PHE A 108 4.29 -10.18 -11.86
N ASN A 109 2.97 -10.07 -11.76
CA ASN A 109 2.00 -11.01 -12.32
C ASN A 109 1.36 -10.49 -13.62
N GLY A 110 2.02 -9.55 -14.31
CA GLY A 110 1.65 -9.09 -15.65
C GLY A 110 0.76 -7.85 -15.71
N LYS A 111 0.37 -7.27 -14.56
CA LYS A 111 -0.38 -6.01 -14.53
C LYS A 111 0.52 -4.84 -14.90
N ASN A 112 0.09 -3.97 -15.81
CA ASN A 112 0.83 -2.77 -16.14
C ASN A 112 0.70 -1.74 -15.01
N GLU A 113 1.80 -1.09 -14.62
CA GLU A 113 1.79 -0.07 -13.56
C GLU A 113 0.87 1.12 -13.87
N GLN A 114 0.73 1.51 -15.14
CA GLN A 114 -0.17 2.59 -15.57
C GLN A 114 -1.64 2.23 -15.37
N GLU A 115 -2.00 0.94 -15.45
CA GLU A 115 -3.36 0.49 -15.13
C GLU A 115 -3.66 0.64 -13.63
N LEU A 116 -2.64 0.77 -12.78
CA LEU A 116 -2.80 0.94 -11.34
C LEU A 116 -2.92 2.41 -10.93
N PHE A 117 -2.61 3.36 -11.82
CA PHE A 117 -2.64 4.79 -11.50
C PHE A 117 -3.98 5.30 -10.97
N PRO A 118 -5.15 4.84 -11.44
CA PRO A 118 -6.42 5.25 -10.84
C PRO A 118 -6.50 4.94 -9.34
N TYR A 119 -6.03 3.76 -8.92
CA TYR A 119 -6.00 3.35 -7.51
C TYR A 119 -4.96 4.15 -6.72
N ILE A 120 -3.74 4.27 -7.26
CA ILE A 120 -2.67 5.04 -6.60
C ILE A 120 -3.08 6.51 -6.42
N LYS A 121 -3.73 7.11 -7.43
CA LYS A 121 -4.28 8.46 -7.34
C LYS A 121 -5.33 8.58 -6.25
N GLN A 122 -6.24 7.60 -6.14
CA GLN A 122 -7.22 7.58 -5.05
C GLN A 122 -6.54 7.48 -3.68
N PHE A 123 -5.51 6.64 -3.54
CA PHE A 123 -4.77 6.51 -2.27
C PHE A 123 -4.02 7.78 -1.91
N LEU A 124 -3.44 8.49 -2.89
CA LEU A 124 -2.83 9.80 -2.70
C LEU A 124 -3.84 10.85 -2.22
N LEU A 125 -5.09 10.82 -2.71
CA LEU A 125 -6.15 11.71 -2.21
C LEU A 125 -6.49 11.42 -0.75
N LEU A 126 -6.53 10.14 -0.36
CA LEU A 126 -6.81 9.71 1.01
C LEU A 126 -5.61 9.86 1.95
N TYR A 127 -4.40 10.05 1.42
CA TYR A 127 -3.15 10.04 2.18
C TYR A 127 -3.07 11.09 3.30
N GLY A 128 -3.77 12.21 3.18
CA GLY A 128 -3.79 13.22 4.24
C GLY A 128 -4.69 12.83 5.42
N GLU A 129 -5.63 11.92 5.22
CA GLU A 129 -6.74 11.63 6.14
C GLU A 129 -6.63 10.23 6.73
N GLN A 130 -6.23 9.25 5.92
CA GLN A 130 -6.05 7.85 6.30
C GLN A 130 -4.61 7.56 6.71
N PHE A 131 -4.39 6.45 7.40
CA PHE A 131 -3.08 6.03 7.85
C PHE A 131 -2.37 5.16 6.80
N PHE A 132 -1.09 5.46 6.57
CA PHE A 132 -0.21 4.73 5.69
C PHE A 132 1.15 4.52 6.37
N GLU A 133 1.70 3.32 6.24
CA GLU A 133 3.03 3.02 6.77
C GLU A 133 4.15 3.20 5.77
N SER A 134 4.26 2.39 4.71
CA SER A 134 5.39 2.53 3.79
C SER A 134 5.20 1.89 2.43
N ASN A 135 4.20 1.03 2.24
CA ASN A 135 4.01 0.33 0.98
C ASN A 135 3.68 1.31 -0.15
N LEU A 136 2.93 2.38 0.11
CA LEU A 136 2.71 3.43 -0.88
C LEU A 136 4.01 4.18 -1.24
N LYS A 137 4.85 4.51 -0.25
CA LYS A 137 6.18 5.10 -0.52
C LYS A 137 7.01 4.18 -1.40
N ASP A 138 7.07 2.90 -1.04
CA ASP A 138 7.82 1.87 -1.74
C ASP A 138 7.33 1.67 -3.18
N PHE A 139 6.01 1.65 -3.40
CA PHE A 139 5.42 1.61 -4.74
C PHE A 139 5.89 2.80 -5.56
N LEU A 140 5.75 4.02 -5.02
CA LEU A 140 6.09 5.25 -5.72
C LEU A 140 7.59 5.42 -6.00
N LEU A 141 8.48 4.77 -5.23
CA LEU A 141 9.93 4.79 -5.50
C LEU A 141 10.37 3.71 -6.50
N LYS A 142 9.65 2.58 -6.56
CA LYS A 142 10.04 1.41 -7.37
C LYS A 142 9.34 1.34 -8.74
N LYS A 143 8.30 2.13 -8.95
CA LYS A 143 7.51 2.20 -10.20
C LYS A 143 7.63 3.56 -10.86
N ASP A 144 7.38 3.67 -12.17
CA ASP A 144 7.42 4.96 -12.87
C ASP A 144 6.13 5.76 -12.63
N CYS A 145 6.04 6.37 -11.45
CA CYS A 145 4.93 7.23 -11.04
C CYS A 145 5.18 8.72 -11.33
N GLY A 146 6.14 9.06 -12.19
CA GLY A 146 6.42 10.45 -12.59
C GLY A 146 5.17 11.23 -13.05
N PRO A 147 4.23 10.64 -13.80
CA PRO A 147 2.97 11.29 -14.17
C PRO A 147 2.08 11.72 -12.99
N LEU A 148 2.30 11.17 -11.78
CA LEU A 148 1.53 11.47 -10.57
C LEU A 148 2.23 12.49 -9.65
N LEU A 149 3.32 13.14 -10.10
CA LEU A 149 4.14 14.02 -9.26
C LEU A 149 3.32 15.13 -8.57
N THR A 150 2.35 15.70 -9.27
CA THR A 150 1.46 16.74 -8.71
C THR A 150 0.60 16.18 -7.59
N GLU A 151 0.00 15.01 -7.79
CA GLU A 151 -0.82 14.31 -6.79
C GLU A 151 0.01 13.89 -5.58
N ILE A 152 1.25 13.41 -5.77
CA ILE A 152 2.18 13.07 -4.69
C ILE A 152 2.50 14.30 -3.84
N GLU A 153 2.76 15.45 -4.47
CA GLU A 153 3.02 16.69 -3.76
C GLU A 153 1.81 17.16 -2.97
N GLN A 154 0.63 17.10 -3.58
CA GLN A 154 -0.62 17.48 -2.92
C GLN A 154 -0.90 16.58 -1.72
N ALA A 155 -0.73 15.27 -1.86
CA ALA A 155 -0.89 14.30 -0.77
C ALA A 155 0.02 14.62 0.42
N MET A 156 1.29 14.95 0.15
CA MET A 156 2.25 15.35 1.17
C MET A 156 1.83 16.64 1.89
N ARG A 157 1.37 17.65 1.13
CA ARG A 157 0.90 18.93 1.68
C ARG A 157 -0.34 18.73 2.55
N THR A 158 -1.33 17.97 2.10
CA THR A 158 -2.52 17.64 2.88
C THR A 158 -2.16 16.90 4.18
N ALA A 159 -1.21 15.96 4.13
CA ALA A 159 -0.72 15.28 5.34
C ALA A 159 -0.01 16.24 6.33
N LEU A 160 0.76 17.22 5.83
CA LEU A 160 1.36 18.28 6.66
C LEU A 160 0.29 19.15 7.34
N GLU A 161 -0.72 19.57 6.58
CA GLU A 161 -1.85 20.39 7.06
C GLU A 161 -2.62 19.66 8.17
N ASN A 162 -2.86 18.35 7.99
CA ASN A 162 -3.49 17.48 8.96
C ASN A 162 -2.56 17.04 10.10
N LYS A 163 -1.36 17.62 10.21
CA LYS A 163 -0.36 17.36 11.26
C LYS A 163 0.13 15.91 11.32
N ARG A 164 -0.04 15.14 10.23
CA ARG A 164 0.52 13.79 10.05
C ARG A 164 1.97 13.88 9.59
N TYR A 165 2.82 14.52 10.39
CA TYR A 165 4.18 14.94 9.98
C TYR A 165 5.07 13.78 9.55
N TYR A 166 5.03 12.66 10.27
CA TYR A 166 5.81 11.48 9.91
C TYR A 166 5.37 10.91 8.56
N GLN A 167 4.06 10.69 8.38
CA GLN A 167 3.50 10.21 7.12
C GLN A 167 3.81 11.16 5.97
N ALA A 168 3.61 12.47 6.16
CA ALA A 168 4.01 13.45 5.16
C ALA A 168 5.50 13.33 4.78
N SER A 169 6.39 13.13 5.75
CA SER A 169 7.82 12.99 5.47
C SER A 169 8.17 11.78 4.60
N GLN A 170 7.31 10.75 4.52
CA GLN A 170 7.55 9.58 3.68
C GLN A 170 7.46 9.91 2.19
N LEU A 171 6.66 10.90 1.80
CA LEU A 171 6.59 11.35 0.40
C LEU A 171 7.71 12.33 0.02
N PHE A 172 8.48 12.84 0.99
CA PHE A 172 9.61 13.71 0.71
C PHE A 172 10.70 13.05 -0.16
N PRO A 173 11.23 11.85 0.15
CA PRO A 173 12.18 11.17 -0.72
C PRO A 173 11.61 10.81 -2.09
N VAL A 174 10.29 10.58 -2.20
CA VAL A 174 9.59 10.34 -3.47
C VAL A 174 9.62 11.59 -4.35
N LEU A 175 9.27 12.75 -3.80
CA LEU A 175 9.31 14.01 -4.54
C LEU A 175 10.71 14.33 -5.04
N VAL A 176 11.71 14.12 -4.18
CA VAL A 176 13.12 14.34 -4.57
C VAL A 176 13.59 13.28 -5.56
N HIS A 177 13.06 12.06 -5.53
CA HIS A 177 13.34 11.05 -6.55
C HIS A 177 13.03 11.57 -7.95
N TYR A 178 11.85 12.17 -8.15
CA TYR A 178 11.41 12.69 -9.45
C TYR A 178 11.89 14.12 -9.78
N ASP A 179 12.01 14.99 -8.78
CA ASP A 179 12.41 16.38 -8.97
C ASP A 179 13.35 16.85 -7.85
N LYS A 180 14.64 16.82 -8.16
CA LYS A 180 15.74 17.14 -7.23
C LYS A 180 15.66 18.56 -6.67
N SER A 181 15.04 19.49 -7.40
CA SER A 181 14.95 20.90 -6.99
C SER A 181 14.10 21.08 -5.71
N ARG A 182 13.22 20.11 -5.43
CA ARG A 182 12.32 20.10 -4.27
C ARG A 182 13.01 19.86 -2.94
N PHE A 183 14.26 19.37 -2.95
CA PHE A 183 14.99 19.03 -1.74
C PHE A 183 15.08 20.22 -0.77
N ASN A 184 15.62 21.35 -1.23
CA ASN A 184 15.81 22.52 -0.36
C ASN A 184 14.48 23.10 0.13
N VAL A 185 13.44 23.07 -0.72
CA VAL A 185 12.10 23.57 -0.38
C VAL A 185 11.52 22.82 0.82
N TYR A 186 11.59 21.49 0.79
CA TYR A 186 10.97 20.65 1.82
C TYR A 186 11.88 20.30 2.99
N ARG A 187 13.20 20.32 2.81
CA ARG A 187 14.16 20.14 3.91
C ARG A 187 13.89 21.14 5.03
N ASP A 188 13.69 22.40 4.68
CA ASP A 188 13.49 23.47 5.67
C ASP A 188 12.12 23.38 6.36
N ILE A 189 11.14 22.70 5.72
CA ILE A 189 9.84 22.36 6.30
C ILE A 189 9.96 21.20 7.30
N PHE A 190 10.67 20.12 6.93
CA PHE A 190 10.75 18.90 7.75
C PHE A 190 11.79 18.95 8.86
N ARG A 191 12.89 19.70 8.69
CA ARG A 191 13.96 19.81 9.70
C ARG A 191 13.45 20.17 11.11
N PRO A 192 12.61 21.20 11.31
CA PRO A 192 12.10 21.50 12.65
C PRO A 192 11.17 20.41 13.20
N LEU A 193 10.54 19.61 12.33
CA LEU A 193 9.59 18.56 12.70
C LEU A 193 10.26 17.30 13.25
N ILE A 194 11.57 17.10 13.03
CA ILE A 194 12.34 15.98 13.61
C ILE A 194 12.18 15.91 15.14
N SER A 195 12.08 17.07 15.79
CA SER A 195 11.85 17.15 17.24
C SER A 195 10.50 16.58 17.71
N LYS A 196 9.52 16.47 16.80
CA LYS A 196 8.20 15.88 17.07
C LYS A 196 8.16 14.38 16.79
N ASP A 197 8.91 13.93 15.80
CA ASP A 197 9.05 12.51 15.44
C ASP A 197 10.41 12.28 14.79
N ASN A 198 11.29 11.53 15.46
CA ASN A 198 12.66 11.30 15.01
C ASN A 198 12.74 10.45 13.73
N ARG A 199 11.69 9.70 13.39
CA ARG A 199 11.63 8.92 12.15
C ARG A 199 11.62 9.80 10.91
N ILE A 200 11.25 11.09 11.04
CA ILE A 200 11.35 12.07 9.95
C ILE A 200 12.79 12.23 9.47
N ALA A 201 13.78 12.14 10.38
CA ALA A 201 15.20 12.22 10.00
C ALA A 201 15.58 11.13 9.00
N TYR A 202 15.08 9.90 9.17
CA TYR A 202 15.33 8.80 8.23
C TYR A 202 14.86 9.14 6.81
N ASN A 203 13.63 9.66 6.65
CA ASN A 203 13.12 10.01 5.33
C ASN A 203 13.83 11.22 4.72
N MET A 204 14.36 12.13 5.56
CA MET A 204 15.21 13.24 5.09
C MET A 204 16.56 12.73 4.57
N ASP A 205 17.21 11.81 5.29
CA ASP A 205 18.47 11.18 4.87
C ASP A 205 18.26 10.39 3.56
N GLU A 206 17.12 9.72 3.42
CA GLU A 206 16.73 9.03 2.18
C GLU A 206 16.55 10.03 1.02
N ALA A 207 15.90 11.18 1.26
CA ALA A 207 15.74 12.23 0.27
C ALA A 207 17.08 12.84 -0.16
N GLU A 208 18.03 13.00 0.77
CA GLU A 208 19.38 13.48 0.49
C GLU A 208 20.16 12.48 -0.37
N LYS A 209 20.11 11.18 -0.05
CA LYS A 209 20.72 10.12 -0.87
C LYS A 209 20.15 10.08 -2.28
N ASN A 210 18.86 10.40 -2.44
CA ASN A 210 18.23 10.53 -3.74
C ASN A 210 18.69 11.77 -4.51
N ASN A 211 19.45 12.70 -3.91
CA ASN A 211 19.94 13.92 -4.55
C ASN A 211 21.48 13.98 -4.59
N PRO A 212 22.13 13.49 -5.67
CA PRO A 212 23.59 13.46 -5.75
C PRO A 212 24.25 14.85 -5.82
N ASN A 213 23.46 15.93 -5.95
CA ASN A 213 23.93 17.31 -6.01
C ASN A 213 23.97 18.00 -4.63
N VAL A 214 23.62 17.29 -3.55
CA VAL A 214 23.74 17.79 -2.18
C VAL A 214 25.03 17.22 -1.60
N SER A 215 26.08 18.04 -1.58
CA SER A 215 27.32 17.76 -0.87
C SER A 215 27.26 18.36 0.54
N ILE A 216 27.78 17.62 1.51
CA ILE A 216 28.02 17.99 2.92
C ILE A 216 28.86 19.27 3.01
#